data_AF-A0AAD8TWM4-F1
#
_entry.id   AF-A0AAD8TWM4-F1
#
_cell.length_a   1.000
_cell.length_b   1.000
_cell.length_c   1.000
_cell.angle_alpha   90.00
_cell.angle_beta   90.00
_cell.angle_gamma   90.00
#
_symmetry.space_group_name_H-M   'P 1'
#
loop_
_entity.id
_entity.type
_entity.pdbx_description
1 polymer ?
#
loop_
_entity_poly.entity_id
_entity_poly.type
_entity_poly.pdbx_seq_one_letter_code
_entity_poly.pdbx_strand_id
1 'polypeptide(L)'
;MAPASTRAAAALDDVTLDNTDALDCGICCLPLKPPIFQCKVGHVVRSPCRDKLGAARRCHVCRTATSDGYHRNHAMEKLLESIRVPCSNAAYGCAAKPVYYNRDTHLRFCKHAPRHCPREACGFVGSTLSALLDHFFAVHVE
;
A
#
# COMPACT_ATOMS: atom_id res chain seq x y z
N MET A 1 4.08 -25.90 31.76
CA MET A 1 3.97 -24.88 30.68
C MET A 1 2.91 -23.88 31.10
N ALA A 2 3.29 -22.65 31.43
CA ALA A 2 2.32 -21.59 31.71
C ALA A 2 1.63 -21.14 30.40
N PRO A 3 0.33 -20.80 30.42
CA PRO A 3 -0.35 -20.29 29.23
C PRO A 3 0.23 -18.92 28.87
N ALA A 4 0.55 -18.74 27.58
CA ALA A 4 0.94 -17.44 27.06
C ALA A 4 -0.22 -16.46 27.28
N SER A 5 0.04 -15.41 28.06
CA SER A 5 -0.92 -14.33 28.29
C SER A 5 -1.16 -13.60 26.95
N THR A 6 -2.33 -13.81 26.35
CA THR A 6 -2.75 -13.06 25.16
C THR A 6 -3.09 -11.65 25.60
N ARG A 7 -2.12 -10.73 25.47
CA ARG A 7 -2.37 -9.31 25.68
C ARG A 7 -3.39 -8.85 24.65
N ALA A 8 -4.50 -8.27 25.09
CA ALA A 8 -5.46 -7.66 24.18
C ALA A 8 -4.74 -6.61 23.32
N ALA A 9 -4.84 -6.73 21.99
CA ALA A 9 -4.24 -5.79 21.07
C ALA A 9 -5.05 -4.49 21.11
N ALA A 10 -4.48 -3.43 21.68
CA ALA A 10 -5.05 -2.09 21.59
C ALA A 10 -4.74 -1.52 20.20
N ALA A 11 -5.77 -0.99 19.52
CA ALA A 11 -5.57 -0.22 18.30
C ALA A 11 -5.01 1.15 18.67
N LEU A 12 -4.07 1.65 17.86
CA LEU A 12 -3.68 3.05 17.89
C LEU A 12 -4.57 3.80 16.91
N ASP A 13 -5.28 4.80 17.39
CA ASP A 13 -6.04 5.73 16.57
C ASP A 13 -5.18 6.95 16.23
N ASP A 14 -5.44 7.56 15.06
CA ASP A 14 -4.80 8.81 14.61
C ASP A 14 -3.26 8.79 14.49
N VAL A 15 -2.71 7.73 13.89
CA VAL A 15 -1.28 7.63 13.59
C VAL A 15 -0.99 8.24 12.21
N THR A 16 -0.10 9.24 12.19
CA THR A 16 0.40 9.85 10.95
C THR A 16 1.77 9.29 10.58
N LEU A 17 1.97 8.96 9.31
CA LEU A 17 3.26 8.59 8.74
C LEU A 17 3.72 9.72 7.80
N ASP A 18 4.62 10.57 8.29
CA ASP A 18 5.08 11.75 7.53
C ASP A 18 5.90 11.39 6.29
N ASN A 19 6.62 10.27 6.34
CA ASN A 19 7.42 9.78 5.23
C ASN A 19 6.92 8.40 4.76
N THR A 20 6.08 8.40 3.74
CA THR A 20 5.54 7.17 3.15
C THR A 20 6.60 6.29 2.51
N ASP A 21 7.68 6.90 2.01
CA ASP A 21 8.77 6.20 1.33
C ASP A 21 9.58 5.32 2.30
N ALA A 22 9.42 5.53 3.60
CA ALA A 22 9.95 4.64 4.64
C ALA A 22 9.42 3.20 4.52
N LEU A 23 8.28 3.02 3.83
CA LEU A 23 7.67 1.72 3.58
C LEU A 23 7.89 1.23 2.14
N ASP A 24 8.84 1.82 1.42
CA ASP A 24 9.15 1.48 0.04
C ASP A 24 10.47 0.72 -0.09
N CYS A 25 10.58 -0.02 -1.19
CA CYS A 25 11.79 -0.76 -1.55
C CYS A 25 12.94 0.20 -1.82
N GLY A 26 14.08 0.04 -1.15
CA GLY A 26 15.28 0.85 -1.39
C GLY A 26 15.93 0.70 -2.78
N ILE A 27 15.35 -0.09 -3.68
CA ILE A 27 15.85 -0.29 -5.06
C ILE A 27 14.87 0.23 -6.10
N CYS A 28 13.57 -0.12 -5.98
CA CYS A 28 12.58 0.21 -7.00
C CYS A 28 11.56 1.26 -6.55
N CYS A 29 11.66 1.75 -5.32
CA CYS A 29 10.74 2.73 -4.73
C CYS A 29 9.26 2.33 -4.87
N LEU A 30 8.98 1.02 -4.82
CA LEU A 30 7.61 0.49 -4.79
C LEU A 30 7.28 -0.01 -3.39
N PRO A 31 6.00 0.02 -2.97
CA PRO A 31 5.57 -0.40 -1.64
C PRO A 31 6.06 -1.78 -1.26
N LEU A 32 6.66 -1.88 -0.07
CA LEU A 32 7.08 -3.14 0.52
C LEU A 32 5.86 -4.04 0.76
N LYS A 33 6.03 -5.33 0.48
CA LYS A 33 5.05 -6.38 0.83
C LYS A 33 5.79 -7.64 1.25
N PRO A 34 5.25 -8.44 2.17
CA PRO A 34 5.86 -9.73 2.51
C PRO A 34 6.07 -10.63 1.27
N PRO A 35 7.19 -11.37 1.19
CA PRO A 35 8.32 -11.33 2.12
C PRO A 35 9.25 -10.10 1.91
N ILE A 36 9.75 -9.54 3.01
CA ILE A 36 10.63 -8.35 3.03
C ILE A 36 12.04 -8.79 3.43
N PHE A 37 13.06 -8.24 2.79
CA PHE A 37 14.45 -8.60 3.03
C PHE A 37 15.28 -7.39 3.43
N GLN A 38 16.20 -7.55 4.38
CA GLN A 38 17.07 -6.49 4.88
C GLN A 38 18.55 -6.86 4.78
N CYS A 39 19.40 -5.88 4.48
CA CYS A 39 20.85 -6.03 4.62
C CYS A 39 21.29 -5.83 6.08
N LYS A 40 22.57 -6.12 6.40
CA LYS A 40 23.13 -5.95 7.76
C LYS A 40 23.08 -4.51 8.29
N VAL A 41 23.03 -3.52 7.41
CA VAL A 41 22.93 -2.09 7.78
C VAL A 41 21.47 -1.63 7.98
N GLY A 42 20.48 -2.43 7.54
CA GLY A 42 19.06 -2.11 7.72
C GLY A 42 18.29 -1.71 6.46
N HIS A 43 18.95 -1.54 5.29
CA HIS A 43 18.22 -1.27 4.04
C HIS A 43 17.32 -2.44 3.65
N VAL A 44 16.04 -2.13 3.40
CA VAL A 44 14.99 -3.09 3.08
C VAL A 44 14.66 -3.12 1.59
N VAL A 45 14.37 -4.31 1.08
CA VAL A 45 14.00 -4.56 -0.31
C VAL A 45 12.90 -5.60 -0.39
N ARG A 46 12.15 -5.58 -1.49
CA ARG A 46 11.13 -6.60 -1.81
C ARG A 46 11.76 -7.81 -2.46
N SER A 47 11.09 -8.97 -2.38
CA SER A 47 11.53 -10.23 -3.02
C SER A 47 11.98 -10.05 -4.47
N PRO A 48 11.19 -9.41 -5.38
CA PRO A 48 11.60 -9.28 -6.77
C PRO A 48 12.91 -8.50 -6.96
N CYS A 49 13.17 -7.52 -6.09
CA CYS A 49 14.43 -6.77 -6.12
C CYS A 49 15.58 -7.59 -5.53
N ARG A 50 15.34 -8.32 -4.43
CA ARG A 50 16.32 -9.26 -3.86
C ARG A 50 16.74 -10.30 -4.89
N ASP A 51 15.78 -10.92 -5.56
CA ASP A 51 16.02 -12.03 -6.50
C ASP A 51 16.84 -11.56 -7.71
N LYS A 52 16.60 -10.32 -8.19
CA LYS A 52 17.40 -9.68 -9.25
C LYS A 52 18.85 -9.38 -8.85
N LEU A 53 19.17 -9.28 -7.56
CA LEU A 53 20.56 -9.09 -7.11
C LEU A 53 21.38 -10.39 -7.20
N GLY A 54 20.74 -11.55 -7.32
CA GLY A 54 21.42 -12.83 -7.49
C GLY A 54 22.48 -13.10 -6.42
N ALA A 55 23.70 -13.44 -6.83
CA ALA A 55 24.84 -13.69 -5.97
C ALA A 55 25.57 -12.42 -5.49
N ALA A 56 25.04 -11.22 -5.76
CA ALA A 56 25.68 -9.97 -5.35
C ALA A 56 25.90 -9.97 -3.83
N ARG A 57 27.18 -9.99 -3.43
CA ARG A 57 27.61 -9.94 -2.03
C ARG A 57 27.66 -8.52 -1.51
N ARG A 58 26.79 -7.64 -2.00
CA ARG A 58 26.77 -6.21 -1.65
C ARG A 58 25.37 -5.66 -1.68
N CYS A 59 25.04 -4.83 -0.69
CA CYS A 59 23.82 -4.06 -0.68
C CYS A 59 23.82 -3.01 -1.81
N HIS A 60 22.75 -2.92 -2.59
CA HIS A 60 22.64 -1.94 -3.68
C HIS A 60 22.50 -0.50 -3.17
N VAL A 61 22.04 -0.32 -1.93
CA VAL A 61 21.80 1.00 -1.33
C VAL A 61 23.06 1.56 -0.66
N CYS A 62 23.61 0.88 0.36
CA CYS A 62 24.80 1.36 1.06
C CYS A 62 26.13 0.89 0.49
N ARG A 63 26.14 0.02 -0.52
CA ARG A 63 27.36 -0.56 -1.13
C ARG A 63 28.23 -1.35 -0.15
N THR A 64 27.75 -1.64 1.07
CA THR A 64 28.44 -2.48 2.05
C THR A 64 28.38 -3.95 1.63
N ALA A 65 29.47 -4.67 1.85
CA ALA A 65 29.53 -6.11 1.60
C ALA A 65 28.53 -6.85 2.50
N THR A 66 27.68 -7.66 1.88
CA THR A 66 26.74 -8.58 2.52
C THR A 66 27.23 -9.99 2.23
N SER A 67 28.19 -10.45 3.01
CA SER A 67 28.74 -11.82 2.95
C SER A 67 27.65 -12.89 3.02
N ASP A 68 26.54 -12.60 3.71
CA ASP A 68 25.41 -13.51 3.90
C ASP A 68 24.17 -13.08 3.12
N GLY A 69 24.31 -12.07 2.25
CA GLY A 69 23.22 -11.51 1.46
C GLY A 69 22.21 -10.68 2.28
N TYR A 70 20.97 -10.64 1.79
CA TYR A 70 19.85 -10.04 2.51
C TYR A 70 19.08 -11.12 3.28
N HIS A 71 18.66 -10.83 4.50
CA HIS A 71 17.91 -11.73 5.38
C HIS A 71 16.44 -11.32 5.45
N ARG A 72 15.53 -12.27 5.65
CA ARG A 72 14.09 -11.98 5.77
C ARG A 72 13.82 -11.18 7.05
N ASN A 73 13.12 -10.06 6.92
CA ASN A 73 12.76 -9.17 8.03
C ASN A 73 11.31 -9.39 8.46
N HIS A 74 11.11 -10.34 9.37
CA HIS A 74 9.79 -10.64 9.93
C HIS A 74 9.19 -9.51 10.76
N ALA A 75 10.01 -8.65 11.36
CA ALA A 75 9.51 -7.52 12.15
C ALA A 75 8.81 -6.50 11.24
N MET A 76 9.43 -6.14 10.11
CA MET A 76 8.81 -5.26 9.12
C MET A 76 7.60 -5.90 8.45
N GLU A 77 7.61 -7.22 8.22
CA GLU A 77 6.43 -7.92 7.71
C GLU A 77 5.23 -7.78 8.67
N LYS A 78 5.44 -8.04 9.97
CA LYS A 78 4.41 -7.88 11.01
C LYS A 78 3.94 -6.44 11.14
N LEU A 79 4.85 -5.47 11.04
CA LEU A 79 4.52 -4.05 11.08
C LEU A 79 3.64 -3.68 9.88
N LEU A 80 4.01 -4.03 8.66
CA LEU A 80 3.20 -3.71 7.49
C LEU A 80 1.85 -4.42 7.50
N GLU A 81 1.78 -5.63 8.04
CA GLU A 81 0.54 -6.38 8.21
C GLU A 81 -0.41 -5.76 9.24
N SER A 82 0.08 -4.93 10.18
CA SER A 82 -0.77 -4.22 11.14
C SER A 82 -1.25 -2.85 10.65
N ILE A 83 -0.55 -2.24 9.68
CA ILE A 83 -0.93 -0.92 9.14
C ILE A 83 -2.18 -1.06 8.25
N ARG A 84 -3.24 -0.33 8.62
CA ARG A 84 -4.49 -0.19 7.87
C ARG A 84 -4.63 1.26 7.42
N VAL A 85 -4.84 1.49 6.12
CA VAL A 85 -4.96 2.84 5.57
C VAL A 85 -6.38 3.03 5.03
N PRO A 86 -7.07 4.14 5.31
CA PRO A 86 -8.35 4.45 4.68
C PRO A 86 -8.26 4.43 3.16
N CYS A 87 -9.29 3.88 2.52
CA CYS A 87 -9.40 3.96 1.06
C CYS A 87 -9.46 5.42 0.60
N SER A 88 -8.73 5.77 -0.47
CA SER A 88 -8.80 7.12 -1.08
C SER A 88 -10.21 7.50 -1.54
N ASN A 89 -11.09 6.52 -1.75
CA ASN A 89 -12.50 6.74 -2.08
C ASN A 89 -13.41 6.86 -0.84
N ALA A 90 -12.85 7.17 0.34
CA ALA A 90 -13.64 7.40 1.56
C ALA A 90 -14.67 8.53 1.37
N ALA A 91 -14.30 9.59 0.65
CA ALA A 91 -15.22 10.68 0.29
C ALA A 91 -16.40 10.23 -0.58
N TYR A 92 -16.27 9.10 -1.28
CA TYR A 92 -17.32 8.48 -2.10
C TYR A 92 -18.03 7.33 -1.37
N GLY A 93 -17.87 7.24 -0.05
CA GLY A 93 -18.57 6.28 0.81
C GLY A 93 -17.83 4.97 1.06
N CYS A 94 -16.56 4.85 0.67
CA CYS A 94 -15.79 3.66 1.00
C CYS A 94 -15.31 3.66 2.46
N ALA A 95 -15.90 2.82 3.32
CA ALA A 95 -15.46 2.64 4.70
C ALA A 95 -14.28 1.64 4.86
N ALA A 96 -13.77 1.09 3.76
CA ALA A 96 -12.72 0.08 3.81
C ALA A 96 -11.37 0.70 4.26
N LYS A 97 -10.68 -0.02 5.14
CA LYS A 97 -9.30 0.27 5.54
C LYS A 97 -8.40 -0.93 5.18
N PRO A 98 -8.00 -1.13 3.90
CA PRO A 98 -7.14 -2.24 3.53
C PRO A 98 -5.77 -2.19 4.23
N VAL A 99 -5.09 -3.34 4.27
CA VAL A 99 -3.67 -3.40 4.66
C VAL A 99 -2.86 -2.49 3.74
N TYR A 100 -1.87 -1.77 4.28
CA TYR A 100 -1.05 -0.79 3.55
C TYR A 100 -0.66 -1.24 2.14
N TYR A 101 -0.03 -2.41 2.02
CA TYR A 101 0.51 -2.91 0.76
C TYR A 101 -0.54 -3.47 -0.21
N ASN A 102 -1.81 -3.53 0.19
CA ASN A 102 -2.95 -3.93 -0.66
C ASN A 102 -3.81 -2.74 -1.10
N ARG A 103 -3.44 -1.50 -0.74
CA ARG A 103 -4.22 -0.29 -1.05
C ARG A 103 -4.51 -0.12 -2.55
N ASP A 104 -3.52 -0.34 -3.41
CA ASP A 104 -3.65 -0.15 -4.86
C ASP A 104 -4.55 -1.21 -5.48
N THR A 105 -4.42 -2.46 -5.01
CA THR A 105 -5.29 -3.56 -5.41
C THR A 105 -6.73 -3.24 -5.01
N HIS A 106 -6.96 -2.80 -3.78
CA HIS A 106 -8.29 -2.38 -3.33
C HIS A 106 -8.83 -1.23 -4.20
N LEU A 107 -8.02 -0.22 -4.47
CA LEU A 107 -8.43 0.97 -5.23
C LEU A 107 -8.92 0.60 -6.63
N ARG A 108 -8.22 -0.32 -7.32
CA ARG A 108 -8.59 -0.80 -8.67
C ARG A 108 -9.96 -1.49 -8.72
N PHE A 109 -10.38 -2.12 -7.64
CA PHE A 109 -11.65 -2.86 -7.57
C PHE A 109 -12.66 -2.19 -6.62
N CYS A 110 -12.42 -0.94 -6.22
CA CYS A 110 -13.27 -0.25 -5.27
C CYS A 110 -14.61 0.10 -5.93
N LYS A 111 -15.71 -0.45 -5.41
CA LYS A 111 -17.08 -0.15 -5.90
C LYS A 111 -17.50 1.32 -5.76
N HIS A 112 -16.79 2.06 -4.89
CA HIS A 112 -16.96 3.48 -4.64
C HIS A 112 -16.00 4.33 -5.46
N ALA A 113 -15.31 3.75 -6.45
CA ALA A 113 -14.47 4.54 -7.34
C ALA A 113 -15.31 5.63 -8.03
N PRO A 114 -14.79 6.87 -8.09
CA PRO A 114 -15.45 7.95 -8.80
C PRO A 114 -15.70 7.55 -10.26
N ARG A 115 -16.88 7.91 -10.78
CA ARG A 115 -17.25 7.63 -12.16
C ARG A 115 -17.24 8.93 -12.95
N HIS A 116 -16.42 9.00 -13.99
CA HIS A 116 -16.32 10.16 -14.86
C HIS A 116 -17.45 10.14 -15.90
N CYS A 117 -17.97 11.33 -16.24
CA CYS A 117 -18.89 11.48 -17.35
C CYS A 117 -18.22 11.02 -18.66
N PRO A 118 -18.88 10.17 -19.48
CA PRO A 118 -18.27 9.68 -20.72
C PRO A 118 -18.23 10.74 -21.83
N ARG A 119 -18.85 11.91 -21.63
CA ARG A 119 -18.83 13.00 -22.61
C ARG A 119 -17.44 13.65 -22.66
N GLU A 120 -16.87 13.69 -23.86
CA GLU A 120 -15.66 14.48 -24.18
C GLU A 120 -15.71 15.88 -23.54
N ALA A 121 -14.64 16.28 -22.85
CA ALA A 121 -14.49 17.55 -22.13
C ALA A 121 -15.48 17.80 -20.95
N CYS A 122 -16.32 16.85 -20.56
CA CYS A 122 -17.13 16.99 -19.35
C CYS A 122 -16.32 16.56 -18.11
N GLY A 123 -16.06 17.50 -17.21
CA GLY A 123 -15.31 17.25 -15.97
C GLY A 123 -16.13 16.63 -14.83
N PHE A 124 -17.39 16.26 -15.06
CA PHE A 124 -18.25 15.76 -14.00
C PHE A 124 -17.79 14.39 -13.48
N VAL A 125 -17.81 14.25 -12.15
CA VAL A 125 -17.46 13.01 -11.44
C VAL A 125 -18.57 12.66 -10.47
N GLY A 126 -19.24 11.53 -10.72
CA GLY A 126 -20.31 11.01 -9.88
C GLY A 126 -19.79 10.06 -8.80
N SER A 127 -20.28 10.23 -7.57
CA SER A 127 -20.06 9.29 -6.46
C SER A 127 -20.85 7.98 -6.64
N THR A 128 -22.01 8.05 -7.32
CA THR A 128 -22.87 6.91 -7.64
C THR A 128 -23.16 6.86 -9.14
N LEU A 129 -23.63 5.70 -9.62
CA LEU A 129 -24.10 5.58 -11.00
C LEU A 129 -25.35 6.45 -11.23
N SER A 130 -26.26 6.55 -10.25
CA SER A 130 -27.45 7.42 -10.35
C SER A 130 -27.05 8.86 -10.58
N ALA A 131 -26.16 9.41 -9.75
CA ALA A 131 -25.71 10.80 -9.89
C ALA A 131 -25.06 11.08 -11.25
N LEU A 132 -24.39 10.09 -11.84
CA LEU A 132 -23.82 10.18 -13.18
C LEU A 132 -24.89 10.21 -14.26
N LEU A 133 -25.90 9.33 -14.16
CA LEU A 133 -27.01 9.28 -15.11
C LEU A 133 -27.85 10.55 -15.03
N ASP A 134 -28.19 11.01 -13.82
CA ASP A 134 -28.93 12.25 -13.58
C ASP A 134 -28.23 13.44 -14.22
N HIS A 135 -26.90 13.56 -14.01
CA HIS A 135 -26.08 14.57 -14.69
C HIS A 135 -26.14 14.42 -16.22
N PHE A 136 -25.94 13.21 -16.73
CA PHE A 136 -25.88 12.97 -18.16
C PHE A 136 -27.19 13.35 -18.87
N PHE A 137 -28.34 12.96 -18.31
CA PHE A 137 -29.65 13.33 -18.85
C PHE A 137 -29.96 14.83 -18.71
N ALA A 138 -29.49 15.48 -17.64
CA ALA A 138 -29.74 16.91 -17.44
C ALA A 138 -28.86 17.82 -18.30
N VAL A 139 -27.66 17.38 -18.69
CA VAL A 139 -26.63 18.25 -19.30
C VAL A 139 -26.27 17.86 -20.74
N HIS A 140 -26.45 16.60 -21.13
CA HIS A 140 -25.96 16.09 -22.42
C HIS A 140 -27.05 15.50 -23.31
N VAL A 141 -28.29 15.38 -22.82
CA VAL A 141 -29.43 14.90 -23.60
C VAL A 141 -30.34 16.10 -23.88
N GLU A 142 -30.19 16.67 -25.09
CA GLU A 142 -31.26 17.38 -25.80
C GLU A 142 -31.81 16.46 -26.90
#